data_AF-A0A925Z0N0-F1
#
_entry.id   AF-A0A925Z0N0-F1
#
_cell.length_a   1.000
_cell.length_b   1.000
_cell.length_c   1.000
_cell.angle_alpha   90.00
_cell.angle_beta   90.00
_cell.angle_gamma   90.00
#
_symmetry.space_group_name_H-M   'P 1'
#
loop_
_entity.id
_entity.type
_entity.pdbx_description
1 polymer ?
#
loop_
_entity_poly.entity_id
_entity_poly.type
_entity_poly.pdbx_seq_one_letter_code
_entity_poly.pdbx_strand_id
1 'polypeptide(L)'
;MNLIEEILKEHSKKQALKIVKWVSNDKKKFHLLMQLFLTNEYRVTQRSAYAISICADKNTALIKPYLRKMLLKTKEPGIHDAVKRNVVRILQFIDIPKNLQGLTATICFDLLASIDEPIAVKCFSMSVLSNLAQKEPDLKNELLLLIEEQLPYAKAGFKSRAKKVIKQLQ
;
A
#
# COMPACT_ATOMS: atom_id res chain seq x y z
N MET A 1 16.77 -9.85 -19.89
CA MET A 1 15.73 -10.50 -19.06
C MET A 1 14.38 -10.06 -19.60
N ASN A 2 13.53 -10.99 -20.03
CA ASN A 2 12.14 -10.67 -20.33
C ASN A 2 11.38 -10.57 -19.00
N LEU A 3 11.01 -9.35 -18.60
CA LEU A 3 10.44 -9.08 -17.27
C LEU A 3 9.04 -9.69 -17.12
N ILE A 4 8.23 -9.73 -18.18
CA ILE A 4 6.88 -10.30 -18.13
C ILE A 4 6.94 -11.81 -17.92
N GLU A 5 7.77 -12.52 -18.69
CA GLU A 5 7.96 -13.96 -18.55
C GLU A 5 8.42 -14.33 -17.14
N GLU A 6 9.38 -13.58 -16.59
CA GLU A 6 9.87 -13.80 -15.22
C GLU A 6 8.78 -13.55 -14.17
N ILE A 7 7.94 -12.53 -14.33
CA ILE A 7 6.81 -12.27 -13.41
C ILE A 7 5.77 -13.39 -13.48
N LEU A 8 5.51 -13.92 -14.68
CA LEU A 8 4.52 -14.97 -14.90
C LEU A 8 5.02 -16.37 -14.52
N LYS A 9 6.34 -16.56 -14.38
CA LYS A 9 6.95 -17.85 -14.07
C LYS A 9 6.44 -18.47 -12.76
N GLU A 10 6.45 -17.71 -11.66
CA GLU A 10 5.94 -18.19 -10.37
C GLU A 10 5.53 -17.03 -9.45
N HIS A 11 4.60 -17.31 -8.52
CA HIS A 11 4.23 -16.36 -7.46
C HIS A 11 4.89 -16.77 -6.14
N SER A 12 6.19 -16.52 -6.03
CA SER A 12 6.99 -16.86 -4.85
C SER A 12 7.82 -15.67 -4.36
N LYS A 13 8.21 -15.71 -3.08
CA LYS A 13 9.18 -14.75 -2.53
C LYS A 13 10.52 -14.83 -3.25
N LYS A 14 10.97 -16.04 -3.63
CA LYS A 14 12.23 -16.25 -4.37
C LYS A 14 12.21 -15.51 -5.71
N GLN A 15 11.10 -15.60 -6.45
CA GLN A 15 10.96 -14.92 -7.73
C GLN A 15 10.84 -13.41 -7.58
N ALA A 16 10.07 -12.93 -6.60
CA ALA A 16 10.00 -11.50 -6.30
C ALA A 16 11.39 -10.94 -5.98
N LEU A 17 12.19 -11.64 -5.18
CA LEU A 17 13.57 -11.25 -4.87
C LEU A 17 14.50 -11.28 -6.08
N LYS A 18 14.31 -12.22 -7.02
CA LYS A 18 15.04 -12.24 -8.29
C LYS A 18 14.76 -10.98 -9.11
N ILE A 19 13.49 -10.57 -9.21
CA ILE A 19 13.08 -9.33 -9.91
C ILE A 19 13.67 -8.10 -9.21
N VAL A 20 13.59 -8.04 -7.88
CA VAL A 20 14.18 -6.95 -7.08
C VAL A 20 15.70 -6.87 -7.29
N LYS A 21 16.39 -8.01 -7.31
CA LYS A 21 17.84 -8.08 -7.58
C LYS A 21 18.15 -7.59 -8.99
N TRP A 22 17.32 -7.92 -9.98
CA TRP A 22 17.49 -7.40 -11.34
C TRP A 22 17.32 -5.87 -11.41
N VAL A 23 16.34 -5.31 -10.68
CA VAL A 23 16.14 -3.86 -10.58
C VAL A 23 17.38 -3.19 -9.99
N SER A 24 17.94 -3.71 -8.88
CA SER A 24 19.23 -3.23 -8.31
C SER A 24 19.36 -1.70 -8.14
N ASN A 25 18.28 -1.01 -7.74
CA ASN A 25 18.19 0.45 -7.66
C ASN A 25 18.33 1.24 -8.99
N ASP A 26 18.32 0.55 -10.14
CA ASP A 26 18.32 1.18 -11.45
C ASP A 26 16.94 1.79 -11.74
N LYS A 27 16.90 3.12 -11.92
CA LYS A 27 15.68 3.89 -12.19
C LYS A 27 14.97 3.45 -13.47
N LYS A 28 15.70 3.07 -14.52
CA LYS A 28 15.11 2.62 -15.80
C LYS A 28 14.45 1.25 -15.63
N LYS A 29 15.11 0.33 -14.94
CA LYS A 29 14.54 -0.99 -14.64
C LYS A 29 13.35 -0.91 -13.70
N PHE A 30 13.42 -0.04 -12.70
CA PHE A 30 12.31 0.23 -11.81
C PHE A 30 11.12 0.83 -12.57
N HIS A 31 11.38 1.74 -13.51
CA HIS A 31 10.35 2.29 -14.39
C HIS A 31 9.64 1.20 -15.20
N LEU A 32 10.37 0.26 -15.79
CA LEU A 32 9.78 -0.87 -16.51
C LEU A 32 8.89 -1.73 -15.61
N LEU A 33 9.35 -2.07 -14.39
CA LEU A 33 8.53 -2.79 -13.42
C LEU A 33 7.26 -2.01 -13.05
N MET A 34 7.36 -0.69 -12.97
CA MET A 34 6.24 0.17 -12.65
C MET A 34 5.23 0.30 -13.79
N GLN A 35 5.69 0.34 -15.04
CA GLN A 35 4.79 0.28 -16.19
C GLN A 35 3.96 -1.00 -16.15
N LEU A 36 4.59 -2.16 -15.91
CA LEU A 36 3.89 -3.43 -15.81
C LEU A 36 2.84 -3.45 -14.69
N PHE A 37 3.11 -2.82 -13.56
CA PHE A 37 2.14 -2.69 -12.48
C PHE A 37 0.98 -1.75 -12.81
N LEU A 38 1.22 -0.67 -13.57
CA LEU A 38 0.20 0.34 -13.85
C LEU A 38 -0.70 -0.03 -15.03
N THR A 39 -0.20 -0.73 -16.04
CA THR A 39 -0.88 -0.85 -17.34
C THR A 39 -1.24 -2.28 -17.74
N ASN A 40 -0.83 -3.31 -16.99
CA ASN A 40 -0.94 -4.70 -17.45
C ASN A 40 -2.12 -5.44 -16.78
N GLU A 41 -2.39 -6.64 -17.29
CA GLU A 41 -3.45 -7.52 -16.84
C GLU A 41 -3.26 -8.01 -15.40
N TYR A 42 -4.35 -8.52 -14.82
CA TYR A 42 -4.50 -8.94 -13.44
C TYR A 42 -3.26 -9.65 -12.84
N ARG A 43 -2.75 -10.72 -13.49
CA ARG A 43 -1.66 -11.55 -12.92
C ARG A 43 -0.32 -10.82 -12.89
N VAL A 44 -0.01 -10.06 -13.93
CA VAL A 44 1.24 -9.30 -14.00
C VAL A 44 1.21 -8.19 -12.97
N THR A 45 0.10 -7.46 -12.89
CA THR A 45 -0.08 -6.36 -11.93
C THR A 45 0.00 -6.86 -10.49
N GLN A 46 -0.70 -7.95 -10.16
CA GLN A 46 -0.66 -8.58 -8.83
C GLN A 46 0.76 -8.94 -8.39
N ARG A 47 1.52 -9.64 -9.24
CA ARG A 47 2.85 -10.15 -8.89
C ARG A 47 3.91 -9.05 -8.90
N SER A 48 3.77 -8.06 -9.80
CA SER A 48 4.61 -6.85 -9.78
C SER A 48 4.48 -6.09 -8.47
N ALA A 49 3.27 -6.02 -7.90
CA ALA A 49 2.99 -5.26 -6.68
C ALA A 49 3.88 -5.70 -5.50
N TYR A 50 4.14 -7.01 -5.37
CA TYR A 50 5.00 -7.50 -4.28
C TYR A 50 6.47 -7.14 -4.50
N ALA A 51 6.99 -7.29 -5.72
CA ALA A 51 8.36 -6.88 -6.05
C ALA A 51 8.57 -5.37 -5.83
N ILE A 52 7.60 -4.54 -6.22
CA ILE A 52 7.61 -3.09 -5.98
C ILE A 52 7.66 -2.78 -4.48
N SER A 53 6.87 -3.50 -3.67
CA SER A 53 6.85 -3.30 -2.23
C SER A 53 8.21 -3.61 -1.58
N ILE A 54 8.89 -4.66 -2.03
CA ILE A 54 10.25 -4.97 -1.56
C ILE A 54 11.27 -3.92 -2.05
N CYS A 55 11.14 -3.40 -3.27
CA CYS A 55 11.98 -2.30 -3.74
C CYS A 55 11.79 -1.05 -2.87
N ALA A 56 10.54 -0.73 -2.52
CA ALA A 56 10.20 0.40 -1.67
C ALA A 56 10.82 0.30 -0.27
N ASP A 57 10.83 -0.92 0.33
CA ASP A 57 11.45 -1.17 1.63
C ASP A 57 12.95 -0.83 1.65
N LYS A 58 13.63 -0.97 0.50
CA LYS A 58 15.08 -0.68 0.36
C LYS A 58 15.37 0.76 -0.02
N ASN A 59 14.51 1.37 -0.84
CA ASN A 59 14.72 2.72 -1.35
C ASN A 59 13.39 3.39 -1.70
N THR A 60 12.86 4.16 -0.76
CA THR A 60 11.59 4.89 -0.92
C THR A 60 11.67 5.98 -2.00
N ALA A 61 12.86 6.49 -2.33
CA ALA A 61 13.03 7.55 -3.33
C ALA A 61 12.65 7.10 -4.75
N LEU A 62 12.79 5.80 -5.06
CA LEU A 62 12.36 5.23 -6.35
C LEU A 62 10.84 5.28 -6.54
N ILE A 63 10.09 5.26 -5.45
CA ILE A 63 8.62 5.20 -5.45
C ILE A 63 8.00 6.59 -5.59
N LYS A 64 8.63 7.62 -5.02
CA LYS A 64 8.08 8.99 -4.94
C LYS A 64 7.45 9.50 -6.25
N PRO A 65 8.07 9.32 -7.44
CA PRO A 65 7.48 9.79 -8.71
C PRO A 65 6.16 9.11 -9.10
N TYR A 66 5.85 7.95 -8.52
CA TYR A 66 4.71 7.11 -8.91
C TYR A 66 3.57 7.11 -7.91
N LEU A 67 3.73 7.74 -6.73
CA LEU A 67 2.75 7.71 -5.64
C LEU A 67 1.33 8.05 -6.09
N ARG A 68 1.16 9.15 -6.83
CA ARG A 68 -0.16 9.55 -7.34
C ARG A 68 -0.78 8.47 -8.24
N LYS A 69 0.00 7.90 -9.15
CA LYS A 69 -0.49 6.85 -10.07
C LYS A 69 -0.84 5.57 -9.30
N MET A 70 -0.04 5.21 -8.30
CA MET A 70 -0.30 4.06 -7.44
C MET A 70 -1.59 4.23 -6.62
N LEU A 71 -1.81 5.42 -6.04
CA LEU A 71 -3.05 5.76 -5.34
C LEU A 71 -4.28 5.69 -6.26
N LEU A 72 -4.18 6.20 -7.48
CA LEU A 72 -5.30 6.12 -8.43
C LEU A 72 -5.56 4.69 -8.87
N LYS A 73 -4.50 3.87 -9.03
CA LYS A 73 -4.62 2.44 -9.36
C LYS A 73 -5.43 1.67 -8.32
N THR A 74 -5.35 2.01 -7.03
CA THR A 74 -6.14 1.33 -5.98
C THR A 74 -7.63 1.63 -6.05
N LYS A 75 -8.04 2.66 -6.79
CA LYS A 75 -9.45 3.04 -6.98
C LYS A 75 -10.08 2.42 -8.23
N GLU A 76 -9.31 1.68 -9.04
CA GLU A 76 -9.85 1.08 -10.26
C GLU A 76 -10.88 -0.01 -9.93
N PRO A 77 -12.03 -0.05 -10.64
CA PRO A 77 -13.01 -1.12 -10.47
C PRO A 77 -12.40 -2.49 -10.72
N GLY A 78 -12.71 -3.46 -9.86
CA GLY A 78 -12.20 -4.83 -9.98
C GLY A 78 -10.70 -4.99 -9.71
N ILE A 79 -10.03 -3.96 -9.15
CA ILE A 79 -8.62 -4.06 -8.81
C ILE A 79 -8.38 -5.14 -7.74
N HIS A 80 -7.34 -5.94 -7.94
CA HIS A 80 -7.04 -7.02 -7.02
C HIS A 80 -6.55 -6.52 -5.65
N ASP A 81 -6.95 -7.20 -4.57
CA ASP A 81 -6.56 -6.87 -3.20
C ASP A 81 -5.05 -6.79 -2.97
N ALA A 82 -4.26 -7.60 -3.69
CA ALA A 82 -2.81 -7.53 -3.61
C ALA A 82 -2.27 -6.15 -4.02
N VAL A 83 -2.92 -5.45 -4.95
CA VAL A 83 -2.53 -4.10 -5.37
C VAL A 83 -2.79 -3.13 -4.22
N LYS A 84 -4.04 -3.07 -3.73
CA LYS A 84 -4.44 -2.24 -2.58
C LYS A 84 -3.50 -2.47 -1.39
N ARG A 85 -3.29 -3.74 -1.02
CA ARG A 85 -2.41 -4.14 0.09
C ARG A 85 -0.98 -3.63 -0.08
N ASN A 86 -0.36 -3.82 -1.25
CA ASN A 86 1.03 -3.43 -1.44
C ASN A 86 1.19 -1.91 -1.52
N VAL A 87 0.27 -1.20 -2.18
CA VAL A 87 0.30 0.27 -2.25
C VAL A 87 0.19 0.87 -0.85
N VAL A 88 -0.83 0.47 -0.08
CA VAL A 88 -1.05 1.03 1.26
C VAL A 88 0.06 0.63 2.24
N ARG A 89 0.62 -0.58 2.13
CA ARG A 89 1.82 -0.98 2.88
C ARG A 89 2.97 -0.02 2.64
N ILE A 90 3.26 0.30 1.38
CA ILE A 90 4.37 1.18 1.00
C ILE A 90 4.19 2.58 1.60
N LEU A 91 2.96 3.09 1.58
CA LEU A 91 2.62 4.41 2.12
C LEU A 91 2.90 4.55 3.63
N GLN A 92 2.93 3.46 4.39
CA GLN A 92 3.27 3.49 5.82
C GLN A 92 4.71 3.95 6.09
N PHE A 93 5.60 3.80 5.11
CA PHE A 93 7.05 4.03 5.25
C PHE A 93 7.55 5.23 4.44
N ILE A 94 6.65 5.97 3.80
CA ILE A 94 6.99 7.12 2.96
C ILE A 94 6.50 8.39 3.62
N ASP A 95 7.33 9.43 3.61
CA ASP A 95 6.87 10.79 3.88
C ASP A 95 6.05 11.27 2.67
N ILE A 96 4.72 11.25 2.86
CA ILE A 96 3.76 11.51 1.78
C ILE A 96 3.78 13.00 1.43
N PRO A 97 4.04 13.36 0.16
CA PRO A 97 4.03 14.75 -0.28
C PRO A 97 2.72 15.45 0.08
N LYS A 98 2.79 16.71 0.56
CA LYS A 98 1.62 17.47 1.05
C LYS A 98 0.43 17.48 0.07
N ASN A 99 0.71 17.62 -1.22
CA ASN A 99 -0.31 17.60 -2.28
C ASN A 99 -1.00 16.24 -2.50
N LEU A 100 -0.50 15.15 -1.91
CA LEU A 100 -1.07 13.81 -1.97
C LEU A 100 -1.67 13.34 -0.64
N GLN A 101 -1.49 14.08 0.45
CA GLN A 101 -1.96 13.67 1.78
C GLN A 101 -3.49 13.55 1.83
N GLY A 102 -4.23 14.53 1.32
CA GLY A 102 -5.69 14.48 1.26
C GLY A 102 -6.21 13.28 0.46
N LEU A 103 -5.67 13.06 -0.76
CA LEU A 103 -6.03 11.89 -1.58
C LEU A 103 -5.72 10.56 -0.86
N THR A 104 -4.58 10.50 -0.17
CA THR A 104 -4.18 9.32 0.59
C THR A 104 -5.14 9.06 1.74
N ALA A 105 -5.48 10.10 2.51
CA ALA A 105 -6.39 9.99 3.64
C ALA A 105 -7.76 9.47 3.18
N THR A 106 -8.36 10.08 2.16
CA THR A 106 -9.64 9.62 1.58
C THR A 106 -9.60 8.14 1.22
N ILE A 107 -8.59 7.73 0.43
CA ILE A 107 -8.46 6.32 0.02
C ILE A 107 -8.32 5.40 1.24
N CYS A 108 -7.52 5.78 2.24
CA CYS A 108 -7.30 4.93 3.40
C CYS A 108 -8.54 4.85 4.30
N PHE A 109 -9.34 5.92 4.41
CA PHE A 109 -10.61 5.90 5.13
C PHE A 109 -11.62 5.00 4.42
N ASP A 110 -11.77 5.14 3.10
CA ASP A 110 -12.65 4.27 2.29
C ASP A 110 -12.29 2.79 2.47
N LEU A 111 -10.99 2.46 2.41
CA LEU A 111 -10.49 1.09 2.60
C LEU A 111 -10.66 0.59 4.03
N LEU A 112 -10.55 1.45 5.03
CA LEU A 112 -10.72 1.08 6.44
C LEU A 112 -12.20 0.84 6.77
N ALA A 113 -13.10 1.67 6.23
CA ALA A 113 -14.54 1.59 6.47
C ALA A 113 -15.20 0.42 5.72
N SER A 114 -14.69 0.03 4.54
CA SER A 114 -15.28 -1.05 3.74
C SER A 114 -15.31 -2.39 4.48
N ILE A 115 -16.46 -3.08 4.50
CA ILE A 115 -16.64 -4.35 5.21
C ILE A 115 -15.86 -5.49 4.54
N ASP A 116 -15.76 -5.45 3.21
CA ASP A 116 -15.20 -6.53 2.39
C ASP A 116 -13.67 -6.46 2.24
N GLU A 117 -13.04 -5.37 2.69
CA GLU A 117 -11.59 -5.22 2.56
C GLU A 117 -10.83 -6.21 3.44
N PRO A 118 -9.79 -6.87 2.90
CA PRO A 118 -8.95 -7.75 3.69
C PRO A 118 -8.33 -7.04 4.88
N ILE A 119 -8.25 -7.74 6.01
CA ILE A 119 -7.74 -7.18 7.28
C ILE A 119 -6.36 -6.53 7.14
N ALA A 120 -5.49 -7.08 6.29
CA ALA A 120 -4.17 -6.49 6.04
C ALA A 120 -4.28 -5.09 5.40
N VAL A 121 -5.20 -4.91 4.44
CA VAL A 121 -5.45 -3.61 3.80
C VAL A 121 -5.97 -2.60 4.83
N LYS A 122 -6.95 -3.00 5.65
CA LYS A 122 -7.46 -2.18 6.75
C LYS A 122 -6.36 -1.76 7.73
N CYS A 123 -5.57 -2.72 8.21
CA CYS A 123 -4.49 -2.47 9.16
C CYS A 123 -3.42 -1.52 8.60
N PHE A 124 -3.09 -1.65 7.31
CA PHE A 124 -2.15 -0.74 6.68
C PHE A 124 -2.74 0.65 6.53
N SER A 125 -3.99 0.75 6.07
CA SER A 125 -4.72 2.02 5.94
C SER A 125 -4.78 2.77 7.27
N MET A 126 -5.11 2.05 8.35
CA MET A 126 -5.12 2.59 9.71
C MET A 126 -3.76 3.16 10.15
N SER A 127 -2.64 2.56 9.76
CA SER A 127 -1.33 3.10 10.12
C SER A 127 -0.91 4.28 9.23
N VAL A 128 -1.35 4.29 7.96
CA VAL A 128 -1.12 5.45 7.09
C VAL A 128 -1.89 6.65 7.64
N LEU A 129 -3.15 6.45 8.01
CA LEU A 129 -3.98 7.48 8.64
C LEU A 129 -3.39 7.97 9.95
N SER A 130 -2.89 7.08 10.82
CA SER A 130 -2.25 7.50 12.08
C SER A 130 -0.98 8.32 11.84
N ASN A 131 -0.20 7.99 10.80
CA ASN A 131 0.98 8.77 10.41
C ASN A 131 0.60 10.16 9.87
N LEU A 132 -0.51 10.29 9.13
CA LEU A 132 -1.02 11.57 8.67
C LEU A 132 -1.62 12.39 9.82
N ALA A 133 -2.36 11.75 10.73
CA ALA A 133 -3.02 12.39 11.87
C ALA A 133 -2.03 12.97 12.90
N GLN A 134 -0.79 12.51 12.93
CA GLN A 134 0.27 13.17 13.71
C GLN A 134 0.57 14.60 13.24
N LYS A 135 0.28 14.92 11.97
CA LYS A 135 0.49 16.25 11.37
C LYS A 135 -0.81 17.04 11.25
N GLU A 136 -1.96 16.35 11.21
CA GLU A 136 -3.29 16.95 10.98
C GLU A 136 -4.28 16.47 12.07
N PRO A 137 -4.55 17.28 13.10
CA PRO A 137 -5.38 16.89 14.25
C PRO A 137 -6.82 16.46 13.90
N ASP A 138 -7.41 17.03 12.85
CA ASP A 138 -8.79 16.70 12.45
C ASP A 138 -8.92 15.23 12.04
N LEU A 139 -7.89 14.66 11.41
CA LEU A 139 -7.86 13.24 11.01
C LEU A 139 -7.81 12.29 12.22
N LYS A 140 -7.28 12.76 13.37
CA LYS A 140 -7.16 11.93 14.57
C LYS A 140 -8.53 11.52 15.10
N ASN A 141 -9.45 12.47 15.23
CA ASN A 141 -10.77 12.22 15.80
C ASN A 141 -11.59 11.28 14.91
N GLU A 142 -11.58 11.52 13.61
CA GLU A 142 -12.26 10.67 12.62
C GLU A 142 -11.70 9.24 12.64
N LEU A 143 -10.38 9.08 12.71
CA LEU A 143 -9.75 7.76 12.78
C LEU A 143 -10.08 6.99 14.06
N LEU A 144 -10.07 7.67 15.22
CA LEU A 144 -10.39 7.02 16.50
C LEU A 144 -11.85 6.53 16.50
N LEU A 145 -12.80 7.36 16.06
CA LEU A 145 -14.21 7.00 15.97
C LEU A 145 -14.39 5.75 15.09
N LEU A 146 -13.82 5.74 13.88
CA LEU A 146 -13.93 4.60 12.96
C LEU A 146 -13.30 3.31 13.51
N ILE A 147 -12.21 3.42 14.28
CA ILE A 147 -11.60 2.27 14.96
C ILE A 147 -12.53 1.74 16.06
N GLU A 148 -13.09 2.62 16.88
CA GLU A 148 -13.98 2.27 17.99
C GLU A 148 -15.25 1.57 17.52
N GLU A 149 -15.86 2.04 16.43
CA GLU A 149 -17.03 1.41 15.81
C GLU A 149 -16.76 -0.03 15.34
N GLN A 150 -15.57 -0.29 14.79
CA GLN A 150 -15.21 -1.61 14.26
C GLN A 150 -14.67 -2.58 15.32
N LEU A 151 -14.12 -2.09 16.44
CA LEU A 151 -13.45 -2.89 17.47
C LEU A 151 -14.28 -4.05 18.03
N PRO A 152 -15.59 -3.90 18.33
CA PRO A 152 -16.43 -4.99 18.85
C PRO A 152 -16.45 -6.21 17.92
N TYR A 153 -16.46 -5.98 16.61
CA TYR A 153 -16.59 -7.01 15.58
C TYR A 153 -15.25 -7.41 14.95
N ALA A 154 -14.16 -6.74 15.34
CA ALA A 154 -12.86 -6.89 14.72
C ALA A 154 -12.16 -8.22 15.05
N LYS A 155 -11.45 -8.78 14.06
CA LYS A 155 -10.55 -9.93 14.25
C LYS A 155 -9.24 -9.51 14.95
N ALA A 156 -8.50 -10.50 15.46
CA ALA A 156 -7.27 -10.29 16.23
C ALA A 156 -6.24 -9.37 15.55
N GLY A 157 -6.03 -9.51 14.24
CA GLY A 157 -5.10 -8.68 13.48
C GLY A 157 -5.45 -7.19 13.49
N PHE A 158 -6.74 -6.88 13.35
CA PHE A 158 -7.25 -5.50 13.44
C PHE A 158 -7.12 -4.97 14.86
N LYS A 159 -7.58 -5.74 15.87
CA LYS A 159 -7.49 -5.35 17.30
C LYS A 159 -6.05 -5.03 17.72
N SER A 160 -5.09 -5.86 17.30
CA SER A 160 -3.66 -5.62 17.56
C SER A 160 -3.16 -4.32 16.94
N ARG A 161 -3.60 -4.01 15.72
CA ARG A 161 -3.22 -2.76 15.04
C ARG A 161 -3.89 -1.54 15.67
N ALA A 162 -5.18 -1.61 15.93
CA ALA A 162 -5.97 -0.58 16.59
C ALA A 162 -5.33 -0.14 17.91
N LYS A 163 -4.96 -1.09 18.77
CA LYS A 163 -4.26 -0.80 20.04
C LYS A 163 -2.98 0.02 19.84
N LYS A 164 -2.19 -0.28 18.81
CA LYS A 164 -0.96 0.46 18.51
C LYS A 164 -1.25 1.88 18.00
N VAL A 165 -2.26 2.02 17.14
CA VAL A 165 -2.67 3.32 16.58
C VAL A 165 -3.27 4.22 17.64
N ILE A 166 -4.17 3.71 18.48
CA ILE A 166 -4.74 4.47 19.59
C ILE A 166 -3.63 4.97 20.51
N LYS A 167 -2.68 4.11 20.88
CA LYS A 167 -1.53 4.51 21.70
C LYS A 167 -0.63 5.57 21.02
N GLN A 168 -0.53 5.56 19.70
CA GLN A 168 0.26 6.55 18.95
C GLN A 168 -0.41 7.92 18.90
N LEU A 169 -1.74 7.96 19.01
CA LEU A 169 -2.54 9.18 18.91
C LEU A 169 -2.91 9.78 20.26
N GLN A 170 -2.77 9.03 21.36
CA GLN A 170 -2.88 9.53 22.72
C GLN A 170 -1.61 10.27 23.13
#